data_AF-S9QN46-F1
#
_entry.id   AF-S9QN46-F1
#
_cell.length_a   1.000
_cell.length_b   1.000
_cell.length_c   1.000
_cell.angle_alpha   90.00
_cell.angle_beta   90.00
_cell.angle_gamma   90.00
#
_symmetry.space_group_name_H-M   'P 1'
#
loop_
_entity.id
_entity.type
_entity.pdbx_description
1 polymer ?
#
loop_
_entity_poly.entity_id
_entity_poly.type
_entity_poly.pdbx_seq_one_letter_code
_entity_poly.pdbx_strand_id
1 'polypeptide(L)'
;MRLLLAGTVAVSTLLWGAGAQAAEGCGSTAAGWNAPNGAVVFNRGPGPIRSVLDAIGEYRTHSMLSHGPGAGVTHATMATPKQTDWPGVCTKPMNGQQLQYGYPGLEQINQGGIYNYMYTDDGTEWAGWQQGDPTQAAIIGDAIWYNHPYVSDVSHSDPGQAIDRPLRHGQRVSYSLFQYRDLQAVNHVPGDSVNNGMVCSTFLAYAHNYAGRGQVTPHTYSHEAIANASNSLYTGVYNQCKQSLGWFINAALTVACPFYNVCGNAGNQAANCMSTNLCDNTEGGYWKSVRDDPNATATSISPDRIGGWGVHPMRNTVWGVDYTHELQWNSGGNVYGCWQ
;
A
#
# COMPACT_ATOMS: atom_id res chain seq x y z
N MET A 1 24.75 -10.86 -69.00
CA MET A 1 25.02 -9.66 -68.18
C MET A 1 24.38 -9.86 -66.82
N ARG A 2 25.22 -9.95 -65.78
CA ARG A 2 24.82 -10.11 -64.37
C ARG A 2 24.60 -8.72 -63.78
N LEU A 3 23.45 -8.46 -63.17
CA LEU A 3 23.22 -7.31 -62.31
C LEU A 3 22.95 -7.83 -60.91
N LEU A 4 23.97 -7.67 -60.05
CA LEU A 4 23.91 -7.86 -58.60
C LEU A 4 23.19 -6.65 -58.01
N LEU A 5 22.05 -6.87 -57.36
CA LEU A 5 21.47 -5.92 -56.41
C LEU A 5 21.83 -6.40 -55.01
N ALA A 6 22.85 -5.78 -54.44
CA ALA A 6 23.21 -5.90 -53.04
C ALA A 6 22.13 -5.19 -52.21
N GLY A 7 21.23 -5.97 -51.60
CA GLY A 7 20.31 -5.48 -50.59
C GLY A 7 21.02 -5.37 -49.25
N THR A 8 21.43 -4.15 -48.88
CA THR A 8 21.82 -3.81 -47.51
C THR A 8 20.63 -4.00 -46.58
N VAL A 9 20.68 -5.02 -45.73
CA VAL A 9 19.81 -5.13 -44.55
C VAL A 9 20.28 -4.06 -43.57
N ALA A 10 19.57 -2.93 -43.52
CA ALA A 10 19.73 -1.97 -42.46
C ALA A 10 19.27 -2.63 -41.15
N VAL A 11 20.23 -3.07 -40.34
CA VAL A 11 20.00 -3.41 -38.94
C VAL A 11 19.72 -2.07 -38.25
N SER A 12 18.44 -1.71 -38.17
CA SER A 12 17.99 -0.62 -37.31
C SER A 12 18.32 -1.01 -35.87
N THR A 13 19.45 -0.53 -35.38
CA THR A 13 19.74 -0.44 -33.95
C THR A 13 18.64 0.43 -33.34
N LEU A 14 17.60 -0.21 -32.81
CA LEU A 14 16.71 0.38 -31.83
C LEU A 14 17.58 0.74 -30.63
N LEU A 15 18.08 1.97 -30.66
CA LEU A 15 18.51 2.68 -29.48
C LEU A 15 17.32 2.69 -28.54
N TRP A 16 17.32 1.77 -27.58
CA TRP A 16 16.56 1.92 -26.35
C TRP A 16 17.02 3.25 -25.76
N GLY A 17 16.25 4.30 -26.03
CA GLY A 17 16.31 5.50 -25.22
C GLY A 17 16.09 5.02 -23.80
N ALA A 18 17.12 5.16 -22.96
CA ALA A 18 16.96 5.11 -21.53
C ALA A 18 15.85 6.10 -21.21
N GLY A 19 14.65 5.59 -20.94
CA GLY A 19 13.62 6.38 -20.30
C GLY A 19 14.28 6.89 -19.02
N ALA A 20 14.35 8.21 -18.88
CA ALA A 20 14.73 8.82 -17.62
C ALA A 20 13.87 8.14 -16.55
N GLN A 21 14.51 7.36 -15.68
CA GLN A 21 13.87 6.88 -14.47
C GLN A 21 13.46 8.15 -13.73
N ALA A 22 12.17 8.46 -13.71
CA ALA A 22 11.63 9.38 -12.72
C ALA A 22 12.18 8.88 -11.37
N ALA A 23 12.72 9.77 -10.54
CA ALA A 23 13.32 9.39 -9.27
C ALA A 23 12.29 8.61 -8.45
N GLU A 24 12.34 7.28 -8.52
CA GLU A 24 11.42 6.39 -7.82
C GLU A 24 11.49 6.80 -6.36
N GLY A 25 10.39 7.21 -5.74
CA GLY A 25 10.35 7.53 -4.31
C GLY A 25 10.65 8.98 -3.89
N CYS A 26 11.08 9.91 -4.75
CA CYS A 26 11.37 11.29 -4.31
C CYS A 26 10.67 12.36 -5.16
N GLY A 27 10.16 13.41 -4.51
CA GLY A 27 9.52 14.52 -5.21
C GLY A 27 9.50 15.82 -4.42
N SER A 28 8.96 16.85 -5.07
CA SER A 28 8.76 18.18 -4.49
C SER A 28 7.32 18.64 -4.62
N THR A 29 6.86 19.39 -3.63
CA THR A 29 5.54 20.03 -3.65
C THR A 29 5.58 21.39 -2.97
N ALA A 30 4.52 22.17 -3.17
CA ALA A 30 4.22 23.35 -2.36
C ALA A 30 4.33 22.99 -0.87
N ALA A 31 5.01 23.83 -0.07
CA ALA A 31 5.45 23.54 1.28
C ALA A 31 4.29 23.47 2.30
N GLY A 32 3.37 22.52 2.14
CA GLY A 32 2.27 22.27 3.04
C GLY A 32 0.91 22.09 2.37
N TRP A 33 0.02 21.53 3.17
CA TRP A 33 -1.34 21.18 2.83
C TRP A 33 -2.32 21.69 3.91
N ASN A 34 -3.62 21.67 3.61
CA ASN A 34 -4.64 22.13 4.55
C ASN A 34 -5.02 21.11 5.63
N ALA A 35 -4.40 19.92 5.69
CA ALA A 35 -4.73 18.91 6.69
C ALA A 35 -4.07 19.25 8.05
N PRO A 36 -4.86 19.47 9.11
CA PRO A 36 -4.34 19.87 10.43
C PRO A 36 -3.66 18.70 11.16
N ASN A 37 -2.97 19.01 12.26
CA ASN A 37 -2.32 17.99 13.08
C ASN A 37 -3.35 16.99 13.61
N GLY A 38 -3.02 15.71 13.52
CA GLY A 38 -3.87 14.61 13.95
C GLY A 38 -4.99 14.24 12.99
N ALA A 39 -5.21 14.98 11.91
CA ALA A 39 -6.20 14.61 10.90
C ALA A 39 -5.78 13.31 10.19
N VAL A 40 -6.78 12.53 9.75
CA VAL A 40 -6.53 11.44 8.82
C VAL A 40 -6.77 11.94 7.41
N VAL A 41 -5.75 11.80 6.57
CA VAL A 41 -5.84 12.02 5.14
C VAL A 41 -6.10 10.68 4.47
N PHE A 42 -7.12 10.64 3.64
CA PHE A 42 -7.53 9.48 2.89
C PHE A 42 -7.32 9.75 1.41
N ASN A 43 -6.98 8.71 0.67
CA ASN A 43 -6.96 8.79 -0.78
C ASN A 43 -7.50 7.51 -1.41
N ARG A 44 -7.78 7.65 -2.70
CA ARG A 44 -8.09 6.55 -3.61
C ARG A 44 -7.08 6.60 -4.75
N GLY A 45 -6.33 5.53 -4.90
CA GLY A 45 -5.37 5.31 -5.98
C GLY A 45 -5.70 4.04 -6.79
N PRO A 46 -5.20 3.90 -8.02
CA PRO A 46 -5.11 2.64 -8.75
C PRO A 46 -4.34 1.53 -8.01
N GLY A 47 -4.36 0.33 -8.58
CA GLY A 47 -3.62 -0.82 -8.06
C GLY A 47 -4.51 -2.01 -7.68
N PRO A 48 -3.91 -3.16 -7.35
CA PRO A 48 -4.66 -4.39 -7.11
C PRO A 48 -5.55 -4.30 -5.86
N ILE A 49 -5.17 -3.49 -4.86
CA ILE A 49 -5.95 -3.28 -3.64
C ILE A 49 -7.25 -2.51 -3.91
N ARG A 50 -7.25 -1.58 -4.87
CA ARG A 50 -8.48 -0.89 -5.27
C ARG A 50 -9.57 -1.87 -5.68
N SER A 51 -9.24 -2.85 -6.52
CA SER A 51 -10.20 -3.86 -6.97
C SER A 51 -10.70 -4.73 -5.81
N VAL A 52 -9.89 -4.93 -4.77
CA VAL A 52 -10.31 -5.62 -3.56
C VAL A 52 -11.34 -4.79 -2.81
N LEU A 53 -11.05 -3.51 -2.56
CA LEU A 53 -11.94 -2.63 -1.80
C LEU A 53 -13.26 -2.39 -2.53
N ASP A 54 -13.22 -2.13 -3.84
CA ASP A 54 -14.43 -1.98 -4.65
C ASP A 54 -15.32 -3.23 -4.57
N ALA A 55 -14.71 -4.42 -4.57
CA ALA A 55 -15.42 -5.70 -4.54
C ALA A 55 -16.08 -6.02 -3.18
N ILE A 56 -15.69 -5.32 -2.12
CA ILE A 56 -16.30 -5.43 -0.78
C ILE A 56 -17.12 -4.20 -0.40
N GLY A 57 -17.36 -3.29 -1.36
CA GLY A 57 -18.18 -2.09 -1.16
C GLY A 57 -17.49 -0.95 -0.42
N GLU A 58 -16.15 -0.96 -0.35
CA GLU A 58 -15.33 0.10 0.25
C GLU A 58 -14.71 0.97 -0.85
N TYR A 59 -14.50 2.26 -0.59
CA TYR A 59 -14.05 3.21 -1.62
C TYR A 59 -12.57 3.64 -1.48
N ARG A 60 -12.09 3.91 -0.26
CA ARG A 60 -10.77 4.53 -0.05
C ARG A 60 -9.69 3.48 0.11
N THR A 61 -8.60 3.62 -0.63
CA THR A 61 -7.53 2.61 -0.71
C THR A 61 -6.42 2.82 0.30
N HIS A 62 -6.20 4.05 0.75
CA HIS A 62 -5.13 4.34 1.67
C HIS A 62 -5.46 5.50 2.62
N SER A 63 -4.77 5.53 3.76
CA SER A 63 -5.05 6.45 4.85
C SER A 63 -3.79 6.80 5.65
N MET A 64 -3.68 8.02 6.13
CA MET A 64 -2.41 8.58 6.61
C MET A 64 -2.68 9.52 7.76
N LEU A 65 -1.84 9.48 8.79
CA LEU A 65 -1.93 10.41 9.92
C LEU A 65 -1.16 11.67 9.59
N SER A 66 -1.84 12.82 9.50
CA SER A 66 -1.22 14.13 9.32
C SER A 66 -0.60 14.61 10.63
N HIS A 67 0.62 15.16 10.54
CA HIS A 67 1.29 15.87 11.64
C HIS A 67 1.20 17.38 11.51
N GLY A 68 0.30 17.84 10.63
CA GLY A 68 -0.06 19.24 10.46
C GLY A 68 0.36 19.85 9.12
N PRO A 69 -0.03 21.12 8.90
CA PRO A 69 0.02 21.75 7.58
C PRO A 69 1.41 21.83 6.96
N GLY A 70 2.47 21.98 7.76
CA GLY A 70 3.86 22.10 7.30
C GLY A 70 4.78 20.98 7.77
N ALA A 71 4.24 19.93 8.37
CA ALA A 71 5.00 18.79 8.89
C ALA A 71 4.91 17.60 7.92
N GLY A 72 5.12 16.38 8.39
CA GLY A 72 4.98 15.16 7.59
C GLY A 72 3.67 14.40 7.82
N VAL A 73 3.67 13.16 7.34
CA VAL A 73 2.66 12.15 7.66
C VAL A 73 3.32 10.94 8.29
N THR A 74 2.54 10.15 9.03
CA THR A 74 2.85 8.74 9.25
C THR A 74 1.87 7.89 8.48
N HIS A 75 2.37 6.93 7.72
CA HIS A 75 1.54 5.97 7.00
C HIS A 75 2.22 4.61 6.88
N ALA A 76 1.45 3.59 6.50
CA ALA A 76 2.01 2.29 6.18
C ALA A 76 1.72 1.94 4.72
N THR A 77 2.77 1.73 3.93
CA THR A 77 2.66 1.36 2.51
C THR A 77 3.66 0.25 2.15
N MET A 78 3.52 -0.34 0.97
CA MET A 78 4.57 -1.19 0.40
C MET A 78 4.95 -0.72 -0.99
N ALA A 79 6.25 -0.68 -1.25
CA ALA A 79 6.80 -0.68 -2.59
C ALA A 79 6.34 -1.94 -3.33
N THR A 80 6.30 -1.83 -4.65
CA THR A 80 6.03 -2.95 -5.53
C THR A 80 7.04 -4.08 -5.26
N PRO A 81 6.58 -5.32 -4.97
CA PRO A 81 7.50 -6.45 -4.81
C PRO A 81 8.31 -6.66 -6.08
N LYS A 82 9.61 -6.86 -5.91
CA LYS A 82 10.50 -7.24 -7.01
C LYS A 82 10.08 -8.60 -7.57
N GLN A 83 10.30 -8.77 -8.85
CA GLN A 83 10.23 -10.08 -9.48
C GLN A 83 11.36 -10.97 -8.94
N THR A 84 11.12 -12.26 -8.87
CA THR A 84 12.18 -13.24 -8.55
C THR A 84 13.21 -13.27 -9.67
N ASP A 85 14.46 -13.62 -9.34
CA ASP A 85 15.52 -13.76 -10.34
C ASP A 85 15.27 -14.92 -11.32
N TRP A 86 15.94 -14.86 -12.47
CA TRP A 86 15.91 -15.93 -13.47
C TRP A 86 16.67 -17.18 -12.98
N PRO A 87 16.16 -18.42 -13.17
CA PRO A 87 14.90 -18.79 -13.85
C PRO A 87 13.68 -18.89 -12.91
N GLY A 88 13.84 -18.56 -11.63
CA GLY A 88 12.80 -18.70 -10.59
C GLY A 88 11.51 -17.93 -10.90
N VAL A 89 11.60 -16.81 -11.61
CA VAL A 89 10.46 -16.01 -12.05
C VAL A 89 9.40 -16.80 -12.84
N CYS A 90 9.79 -17.87 -13.56
CA CYS A 90 8.85 -18.68 -14.32
C CYS A 90 7.91 -19.50 -13.41
N THR A 91 8.38 -19.89 -12.24
CA THR A 91 7.58 -20.66 -11.27
C THR A 91 7.00 -19.76 -10.19
N LYS A 92 7.81 -18.84 -9.65
CA LYS A 92 7.49 -17.93 -8.56
C LYS A 92 7.77 -16.50 -9.03
N PRO A 93 6.83 -15.85 -9.72
CA PRO A 93 7.07 -14.56 -10.37
C PRO A 93 7.44 -13.43 -9.43
N MET A 94 6.93 -13.44 -8.19
CA MET A 94 7.19 -12.36 -7.22
C MET A 94 8.05 -12.86 -6.07
N ASN A 95 8.88 -11.97 -5.53
CA ASN A 95 9.63 -12.23 -4.32
C ASN A 95 8.68 -12.40 -3.13
N GLY A 96 8.51 -13.64 -2.66
CA GLY A 96 7.59 -13.97 -1.57
C GLY A 96 7.93 -13.29 -0.25
N GLN A 97 9.21 -13.03 0.03
CA GLN A 97 9.64 -12.35 1.26
C GLN A 97 9.22 -10.87 1.25
N GLN A 98 9.35 -10.18 0.12
CA GLN A 98 8.88 -8.79 0.00
C GLN A 98 7.36 -8.69 0.01
N LEU A 99 6.66 -9.73 -0.47
CA LEU A 99 5.21 -9.80 -0.38
C LEU A 99 4.73 -10.07 1.06
N GLN A 100 5.47 -10.89 1.83
CA GLN A 100 5.17 -11.21 3.22
C GLN A 100 5.56 -10.10 4.20
N TYR A 101 6.70 -9.46 3.98
CA TYR A 101 7.26 -8.40 4.81
C TYR A 101 7.40 -7.14 3.97
N GLY A 102 6.26 -6.58 3.56
CA GLY A 102 6.20 -5.43 2.68
C GLY A 102 7.06 -4.28 3.22
N TYR A 103 8.01 -3.86 2.40
CA TYR A 103 8.84 -2.69 2.67
C TYR A 103 8.24 -1.49 1.93
N PRO A 104 8.17 -0.29 2.53
CA PRO A 104 8.72 0.09 3.83
C PRO A 104 7.80 -0.28 5.00
N GLY A 105 6.52 -0.55 4.79
CA GLY A 105 5.60 -0.63 5.91
C GLY A 105 5.44 0.74 6.55
N LEU A 106 5.56 0.82 7.88
CA LEU A 106 5.30 2.06 8.62
C LEU A 106 6.48 3.04 8.49
N GLU A 107 6.19 4.25 8.04
CA GLU A 107 7.17 5.32 7.87
C GLU A 107 6.60 6.71 8.14
N GLN A 108 7.51 7.64 8.43
CA GLN A 108 7.29 9.06 8.60
C GLN A 108 7.99 9.82 7.48
N ILE A 109 7.21 10.47 6.63
CA ILE A 109 7.70 11.17 5.43
C ILE A 109 7.22 12.62 5.43
N ASN A 110 8.02 13.51 4.84
CA ASN A 110 7.68 14.93 4.71
C ASN A 110 6.73 15.17 3.52
N GLN A 111 6.28 16.43 3.35
CA GLN A 111 5.35 16.83 2.28
C GLN A 111 5.82 16.48 0.86
N GLY A 112 7.11 16.57 0.57
CA GLY A 112 7.66 16.20 -0.74
C GLY A 112 7.51 14.71 -1.04
N GLY A 113 7.83 13.88 -0.04
CA GLY A 113 7.66 12.42 -0.12
C GLY A 113 6.20 12.03 -0.28
N ILE A 114 5.29 12.58 0.54
CA ILE A 114 3.87 12.23 0.45
C ILE A 114 3.23 12.71 -0.84
N TYR A 115 3.59 13.89 -1.35
CA TYR A 115 3.08 14.36 -2.64
C TYR A 115 3.53 13.44 -3.78
N ASN A 116 4.79 13.04 -3.80
CA ASN A 116 5.29 12.09 -4.80
C ASN A 116 4.54 10.76 -4.72
N TYR A 117 4.40 10.22 -3.50
CA TYR A 117 3.63 9.01 -3.26
C TYR A 117 2.20 9.13 -3.81
N MET A 118 1.48 10.19 -3.44
CA MET A 118 0.07 10.33 -3.82
C MET A 118 -0.14 10.56 -5.32
N TYR A 119 0.62 11.45 -5.94
CA TYR A 119 0.29 11.96 -7.28
C TYR A 119 1.18 11.43 -8.40
N THR A 120 2.36 10.89 -8.07
CA THR A 120 3.28 10.32 -9.06
C THR A 120 3.25 8.81 -9.03
N ASP A 121 3.35 8.20 -7.85
CA ASP A 121 3.46 6.74 -7.73
C ASP A 121 2.09 6.06 -7.58
N ASP A 122 1.24 6.55 -6.67
CA ASP A 122 -0.10 6.00 -6.42
C ASP A 122 -1.12 6.51 -7.44
N GLY A 123 -0.92 7.67 -8.08
CA GLY A 123 -1.84 8.19 -9.11
C GLY A 123 -3.25 8.54 -8.58
N THR A 124 -3.29 9.28 -7.47
CA THR A 124 -4.51 9.60 -6.71
C THR A 124 -5.66 10.15 -7.56
N GLU A 125 -6.80 9.45 -7.53
CA GLU A 125 -8.07 9.85 -8.14
C GLU A 125 -8.92 10.76 -7.24
N TRP A 126 -8.81 10.56 -5.92
CA TRP A 126 -9.53 11.32 -4.92
C TRP A 126 -8.69 11.43 -3.64
N ALA A 127 -8.67 12.61 -3.03
CA ALA A 127 -8.04 12.85 -1.73
C ALA A 127 -8.90 13.77 -0.87
N GLY A 128 -8.96 13.48 0.42
CA GLY A 128 -9.63 14.31 1.40
C GLY A 128 -9.19 13.97 2.82
N TRP A 129 -9.57 14.78 3.79
CA TRP A 129 -9.21 14.55 5.19
C TRP A 129 -10.39 14.71 6.14
N GLN A 130 -10.28 14.07 7.31
CA GLN A 130 -11.18 14.23 8.45
C GLN A 130 -10.34 14.43 9.72
N GLN A 131 -10.73 15.37 10.56
CA GLN A 131 -10.10 15.60 11.85
C GLN A 131 -10.99 15.17 13.02
N GLY A 132 -12.31 15.36 12.89
CA GLY A 132 -13.24 15.06 13.99
C GLY A 132 -13.02 16.01 15.15
N ASP A 133 -12.81 15.49 16.37
CA ASP A 133 -12.42 16.34 17.51
C ASP A 133 -10.95 16.80 17.36
N PRO A 134 -10.67 18.09 17.14
CA PRO A 134 -9.32 18.58 16.86
C PRO A 134 -8.35 18.36 18.01
N THR A 135 -8.83 18.42 19.25
CA THR A 135 -7.99 18.25 20.44
C THR A 135 -7.59 16.78 20.58
N GLN A 136 -8.56 15.86 20.42
CA GLN A 136 -8.30 14.43 20.51
C GLN A 136 -7.43 13.94 19.35
N ALA A 137 -7.70 14.42 18.14
CA ALA A 137 -6.92 14.11 16.96
C ALA A 137 -5.45 14.53 17.12
N ALA A 138 -5.20 15.77 17.56
CA ALA A 138 -3.83 16.27 17.78
C ALA A 138 -3.05 15.40 18.79
N ILE A 139 -3.70 14.93 19.86
CA ILE A 139 -3.07 13.99 20.81
C ILE A 139 -2.61 12.71 20.12
N ILE A 140 -3.39 12.17 19.16
CA ILE A 140 -2.99 10.99 18.38
C ILE A 140 -1.79 11.31 17.49
N GLY A 141 -1.82 12.43 16.77
CA GLY A 141 -0.71 12.92 15.96
C GLY A 141 0.59 13.02 16.76
N ASP A 142 0.56 13.78 17.85
CA ASP A 142 1.70 14.04 18.71
C ASP A 142 2.25 12.77 19.38
N ALA A 143 1.37 11.84 19.77
CA ALA A 143 1.78 10.57 20.34
C ALA A 143 2.61 9.74 19.36
N ILE A 144 2.27 9.76 18.07
CA ILE A 144 3.01 9.06 17.04
C ILE A 144 4.27 9.82 16.62
N TRP A 145 4.20 11.15 16.49
CA TRP A 145 5.31 11.94 15.97
C TRP A 145 6.43 12.14 16.99
N TYR A 146 6.10 12.46 18.24
CA TYR A 146 7.09 12.86 19.26
C TYR A 146 7.41 11.76 20.27
N ASN A 147 6.45 10.88 20.57
CA ASN A 147 6.57 9.94 21.70
C ASN A 147 6.79 8.49 21.27
N HIS A 148 6.48 8.15 20.02
CA HIS A 148 6.59 6.78 19.54
C HIS A 148 8.03 6.47 19.13
N PRO A 149 8.61 5.33 19.57
CA PRO A 149 9.96 4.93 19.15
C PRO A 149 10.07 4.80 17.63
N TYR A 150 11.22 5.16 17.08
CA TYR A 150 11.55 5.03 15.66
C TYR A 150 13.03 4.69 15.44
N VAL A 151 13.36 4.24 14.23
CA VAL A 151 14.72 4.24 13.67
C VAL A 151 14.72 5.02 12.36
N SER A 152 15.82 5.65 12.00
CA SER A 152 15.94 6.34 10.71
C SER A 152 16.67 5.45 9.70
N ASP A 153 16.08 5.27 8.53
CA ASP A 153 16.70 4.61 7.39
C ASP A 153 17.11 5.67 6.36
N VAL A 154 18.21 5.43 5.66
CA VAL A 154 18.59 6.25 4.51
C VAL A 154 17.65 5.90 3.34
N SER A 155 17.15 6.89 2.63
CA SER A 155 16.32 6.66 1.45
C SER A 155 17.11 5.87 0.38
N HIS A 156 16.47 4.87 -0.21
CA HIS A 156 17.04 4.12 -1.34
C HIS A 156 17.18 4.98 -2.61
N SER A 157 16.46 6.09 -2.67
CA SER A 157 16.31 6.94 -3.86
C SER A 157 17.23 8.16 -3.80
N ASP A 158 17.41 8.73 -2.60
CA ASP A 158 18.38 9.79 -2.34
C ASP A 158 19.13 9.51 -1.03
N PRO A 159 20.42 9.12 -1.08
CA PRO A 159 21.24 8.90 0.11
C PRO A 159 21.38 10.11 1.05
N GLY A 160 21.03 11.31 0.58
CA GLY A 160 20.99 12.54 1.39
C GLY A 160 19.72 12.69 2.25
N GLN A 161 18.71 11.84 2.07
CA GLN A 161 17.45 11.87 2.82
C GLN A 161 17.40 10.74 3.85
N ALA A 162 16.96 11.06 5.06
CA ALA A 162 16.63 10.09 6.11
C ALA A 162 15.11 10.01 6.26
N ILE A 163 14.60 8.80 6.45
CA ILE A 163 13.18 8.50 6.61
C ILE A 163 13.00 7.75 7.92
N ASP A 164 12.16 8.29 8.80
CA ASP A 164 11.92 7.72 10.11
C ASP A 164 10.91 6.57 10.04
N ARG A 165 11.19 5.50 10.77
CA ARG A 165 10.48 4.22 10.73
C ARG A 165 10.01 3.87 12.13
N PRO A 166 8.75 4.20 12.47
CA PRO A 166 8.21 3.90 13.79
C PRO A 166 8.30 2.40 14.10
N LEU A 167 8.70 2.09 15.34
CA LEU A 167 8.95 0.74 15.81
C LEU A 167 7.79 0.21 16.66
N ARG A 168 7.38 -1.02 16.41
CA ARG A 168 6.48 -1.76 17.30
C ARG A 168 7.24 -2.92 17.92
N HIS A 169 7.19 -3.02 19.25
CA HIS A 169 7.96 -4.00 20.02
C HIS A 169 9.47 -3.96 19.70
N GLY A 170 10.01 -2.76 19.45
CA GLY A 170 11.42 -2.55 19.11
C GLY A 170 11.82 -3.01 17.71
N GLN A 171 10.87 -3.38 16.85
CA GLN A 171 11.11 -3.86 15.49
C GLN A 171 10.43 -2.95 14.46
N ARG A 172 10.99 -2.88 13.25
CA ARG A 172 10.33 -2.21 12.11
C ARG A 172 8.99 -2.90 11.83
N VAL A 173 7.97 -2.10 11.49
CA VAL A 173 6.64 -2.59 11.13
C VAL A 173 6.58 -2.74 9.62
N SER A 174 6.36 -3.96 9.14
CA SER A 174 6.19 -4.21 7.70
C SER A 174 4.77 -3.92 7.24
N TYR A 175 4.58 -3.73 5.94
CA TYR A 175 3.25 -3.82 5.35
C TYR A 175 2.84 -5.27 5.21
N SER A 176 1.59 -5.61 5.54
CA SER A 176 1.11 -7.00 5.50
C SER A 176 -0.24 -7.10 4.82
N LEU A 177 -0.28 -7.74 3.64
CA LEU A 177 -1.54 -7.98 2.93
C LEU A 177 -2.53 -8.83 3.74
N PHE A 178 -2.02 -9.66 4.65
CA PHE A 178 -2.85 -10.51 5.50
C PHE A 178 -3.78 -9.71 6.43
N GLN A 179 -3.38 -8.47 6.76
CA GLN A 179 -4.18 -7.57 7.60
C GLN A 179 -5.53 -7.19 6.99
N TYR A 180 -5.70 -7.32 5.67
CA TYR A 180 -7.01 -7.13 5.02
C TYR A 180 -8.01 -8.25 5.36
N ARG A 181 -7.52 -9.43 5.75
CA ARG A 181 -8.35 -10.58 6.15
C ARG A 181 -8.46 -10.70 7.66
N ASP A 182 -7.34 -10.55 8.35
CA ASP A 182 -7.21 -10.85 9.78
C ASP A 182 -6.27 -9.87 10.46
N LEU A 183 -6.80 -9.10 11.40
CA LEU A 183 -6.05 -8.07 12.13
C LEU A 183 -4.97 -8.63 13.04
N GLN A 184 -5.12 -9.87 13.51
CA GLN A 184 -4.19 -10.45 14.48
C GLN A 184 -3.95 -9.53 15.70
N ALA A 185 -5.02 -8.88 16.17
CA ALA A 185 -5.00 -7.90 17.26
C ALA A 185 -4.00 -6.74 17.07
N VAL A 186 -3.63 -6.36 15.84
CA VAL A 186 -2.64 -5.30 15.61
C VAL A 186 -3.08 -3.92 16.14
N ASN A 187 -4.39 -3.71 16.24
CA ASN A 187 -5.02 -2.52 16.83
C ASN A 187 -4.99 -2.52 18.38
N HIS A 188 -4.47 -3.57 19.02
CA HIS A 188 -4.30 -3.65 20.47
C HIS A 188 -2.89 -3.20 20.88
N VAL A 189 -2.77 -2.76 22.15
CA VAL A 189 -1.49 -2.42 22.78
C VAL A 189 -1.40 -3.17 24.13
N PRO A 190 -0.60 -4.24 24.24
CA PRO A 190 0.14 -4.93 23.17
C PRO A 190 -0.80 -5.73 22.25
N GLY A 191 -0.32 -6.15 21.09
CA GLY A 191 -1.04 -7.05 20.17
C GLY A 191 -0.10 -7.98 19.42
N ASP A 192 -0.61 -9.06 18.83
CA ASP A 192 0.22 -10.21 18.44
C ASP A 192 0.22 -10.51 16.93
N SER A 193 0.46 -9.50 16.08
CA SER A 193 0.51 -9.70 14.63
C SER A 193 1.69 -10.57 14.19
N VAL A 194 1.43 -11.57 13.33
CA VAL A 194 2.36 -12.68 13.04
C VAL A 194 3.65 -12.23 12.35
N ASN A 195 3.62 -11.12 11.60
CA ASN A 195 4.79 -10.55 10.95
C ASN A 195 5.14 -9.13 11.44
N ASN A 196 4.66 -8.73 12.63
CA ASN A 196 4.70 -7.33 13.09
C ASN A 196 4.15 -6.35 12.03
N GLY A 197 3.21 -6.81 11.21
CA GLY A 197 2.77 -6.08 10.03
C GLY A 197 1.49 -5.29 10.24
N MET A 198 1.38 -4.16 9.55
CA MET A 198 0.20 -3.29 9.53
C MET A 198 -0.10 -2.86 8.09
N VAL A 199 -1.36 -2.62 7.77
CA VAL A 199 -1.74 -1.74 6.66
C VAL A 199 -2.11 -0.36 7.20
N CYS A 200 -2.18 0.63 6.32
CA CYS A 200 -2.40 2.03 6.66
C CYS A 200 -3.55 2.30 7.64
N SER A 201 -4.73 1.71 7.41
CA SER A 201 -5.90 1.86 8.28
C SER A 201 -5.74 1.15 9.62
N THR A 202 -5.10 -0.01 9.65
CA THR A 202 -4.83 -0.74 10.90
C THR A 202 -3.78 -0.04 11.76
N PHE A 203 -2.84 0.68 11.13
CA PHE A 203 -1.94 1.59 11.82
C PHE A 203 -2.74 2.73 12.49
N LEU A 204 -3.71 3.33 11.82
CA LEU A 204 -4.53 4.39 12.44
C LEU A 204 -5.34 3.86 13.64
N ALA A 205 -5.85 2.64 13.54
CA ALA A 205 -6.50 1.97 14.67
C ALA A 205 -5.55 1.73 15.84
N TYR A 206 -4.31 1.32 15.55
CA TYR A 206 -3.25 1.20 16.56
C TYR A 206 -2.91 2.56 17.18
N ALA A 207 -2.71 3.61 16.38
CA ALA A 207 -2.37 4.95 16.84
C ALA A 207 -3.45 5.53 17.77
N HIS A 208 -4.72 5.31 17.42
CA HIS A 208 -5.87 5.70 18.24
C HIS A 208 -5.83 5.04 19.63
N ASN A 209 -5.56 3.74 19.68
CA ASN A 209 -5.44 3.01 20.95
C ASN A 209 -4.18 3.40 21.74
N TYR A 210 -3.04 3.53 21.06
CA TYR A 210 -1.75 3.93 21.62
C TYR A 210 -1.83 5.29 22.32
N ALA A 211 -2.55 6.25 21.72
CA ALA A 211 -2.81 7.57 22.30
C ALA A 211 -3.89 7.55 23.42
N GLY A 212 -4.38 6.37 23.80
CA GLY A 212 -5.41 6.21 24.84
C GLY A 212 -6.75 6.80 24.44
N ARG A 213 -7.13 6.81 23.15
CA ARG A 213 -8.47 7.21 22.67
C ARG A 213 -9.44 6.04 22.56
N GLY A 214 -8.99 4.84 22.97
CA GLY A 214 -9.79 3.63 22.99
C GLY A 214 -9.55 2.76 21.78
N GLN A 215 -10.04 1.52 21.86
CA GLN A 215 -9.87 0.54 20.80
C GLN A 215 -10.84 0.82 19.65
N VAL A 216 -10.31 0.89 18.42
CA VAL A 216 -11.13 0.93 17.21
C VAL A 216 -11.70 -0.47 16.97
N THR A 217 -13.03 -0.58 16.94
CA THR A 217 -13.71 -1.87 16.77
C THR A 217 -13.63 -2.27 15.29
N PRO A 218 -13.18 -3.50 14.98
CA PRO A 218 -13.07 -3.97 13.61
C PRO A 218 -14.44 -4.29 13.00
N HIS A 219 -14.47 -4.40 11.68
CA HIS A 219 -15.63 -4.87 10.94
C HIS A 219 -15.41 -6.32 10.51
N THR A 220 -16.46 -7.13 10.59
CA THR A 220 -16.42 -8.52 10.09
C THR A 220 -17.16 -8.60 8.77
N TYR A 221 -16.41 -8.80 7.70
CA TYR A 221 -16.89 -9.01 6.34
C TYR A 221 -17.39 -10.45 6.18
N SER A 222 -18.47 -10.61 5.43
CA SER A 222 -19.08 -11.90 5.13
C SER A 222 -18.20 -12.77 4.23
N HIS A 223 -18.53 -14.06 4.18
CA HIS A 223 -17.95 -14.99 3.22
C HIS A 223 -18.01 -14.47 1.77
N GLU A 224 -19.16 -13.93 1.35
CA GLU A 224 -19.33 -13.40 -0.02
C GLU A 224 -18.34 -12.25 -0.31
N ALA A 225 -18.14 -11.35 0.65
CA ALA A 225 -17.17 -10.27 0.52
C ALA A 225 -15.74 -10.81 0.38
N ILE A 226 -15.34 -11.83 1.15
CA ILE A 226 -14.01 -12.46 1.04
C ILE A 226 -13.84 -13.15 -0.31
N ALA A 227 -14.88 -13.83 -0.77
CA ALA A 227 -14.85 -14.52 -2.04
C ALA A 227 -14.63 -13.53 -3.19
N ASN A 228 -15.37 -12.41 -3.17
CA ASN A 228 -15.23 -11.32 -4.13
C ASN A 228 -13.85 -10.65 -4.04
N ALA A 229 -13.39 -10.31 -2.83
CA ALA A 229 -12.07 -9.74 -2.57
C ALA A 229 -10.94 -10.63 -3.14
N SER A 230 -10.97 -11.93 -2.83
CA SER A 230 -9.92 -12.87 -3.24
C SER A 230 -9.87 -13.06 -4.76
N ASN A 231 -11.04 -13.18 -5.41
CA ASN A 231 -11.13 -13.26 -6.87
C ASN A 231 -10.65 -11.96 -7.53
N SER A 232 -11.01 -10.80 -6.97
CA SER A 232 -10.58 -9.49 -7.48
C SER A 232 -9.08 -9.27 -7.33
N LEU A 233 -8.48 -9.66 -6.21
CA LEU A 233 -7.03 -9.57 -6.02
C LEU A 233 -6.28 -10.44 -7.04
N TYR A 234 -6.69 -11.72 -7.14
CA TYR A 234 -6.11 -12.65 -8.12
C TYR A 234 -6.19 -12.07 -9.53
N THR A 235 -7.38 -11.60 -9.93
CA THR A 235 -7.63 -11.09 -11.28
C THR A 235 -6.87 -9.81 -11.55
N GLY A 236 -6.81 -8.89 -10.58
CA GLY A 236 -6.05 -7.65 -10.68
C GLY A 236 -4.56 -7.89 -10.92
N VAL A 237 -3.93 -8.75 -10.11
CA VAL A 237 -2.51 -9.10 -10.23
C VAL A 237 -2.25 -9.89 -11.52
N TYR A 238 -3.13 -10.83 -11.86
CA TYR A 238 -3.05 -11.58 -13.13
C TYR A 238 -3.07 -10.64 -14.34
N ASN A 239 -3.99 -9.67 -14.37
CA ASN A 239 -4.12 -8.71 -15.47
C ASN A 239 -2.92 -7.76 -15.54
N GLN A 240 -2.44 -7.26 -14.41
CA GLN A 240 -1.21 -6.45 -14.35
C GLN A 240 -0.01 -7.23 -14.93
N CYS A 241 0.14 -8.50 -14.57
CA CYS A 241 1.17 -9.36 -15.16
C CYS A 241 1.00 -9.53 -16.68
N LYS A 242 -0.22 -9.81 -17.14
CA LYS A 242 -0.50 -10.03 -18.58
C LYS A 242 -0.26 -8.80 -19.43
N GLN A 243 -0.49 -7.61 -18.88
CA GLN A 243 -0.37 -6.33 -19.57
C GLN A 243 1.01 -5.68 -19.35
N SER A 244 1.91 -6.32 -18.58
CA SER A 244 3.19 -5.74 -18.14
C SER A 244 3.01 -4.36 -17.50
N LEU A 245 2.05 -4.24 -16.57
CA LEU A 245 1.72 -3.03 -15.82
C LEU A 245 1.97 -3.24 -14.33
N GLY A 246 2.02 -2.13 -13.58
CA GLY A 246 2.16 -2.16 -12.12
C GLY A 246 3.35 -3.01 -11.67
N TRP A 247 3.07 -4.12 -10.98
CA TRP A 247 4.11 -5.01 -10.45
C TRP A 247 4.97 -5.72 -11.52
N PHE A 248 4.56 -5.66 -12.79
CA PHE A 248 5.17 -6.39 -13.89
C PHE A 248 5.61 -5.51 -15.06
N ILE A 249 5.89 -4.23 -14.81
CA ILE A 249 6.38 -3.30 -15.85
C ILE A 249 7.61 -3.90 -16.57
N ASN A 250 7.60 -3.84 -17.90
CA ASN A 250 8.65 -4.36 -18.81
C ASN A 250 8.95 -5.86 -18.73
N ALA A 251 8.05 -6.66 -18.14
CA ALA A 251 8.29 -8.09 -17.99
C ALA A 251 7.91 -8.86 -19.27
N ALA A 252 8.88 -9.39 -20.02
CA ALA A 252 8.66 -10.27 -21.19
C ALA A 252 8.38 -11.73 -20.78
N LEU A 253 7.68 -11.92 -19.65
CA LEU A 253 7.60 -13.21 -18.94
C LEU A 253 6.84 -14.29 -19.71
N THR A 254 5.81 -13.90 -20.47
CA THR A 254 5.01 -14.83 -21.27
C THR A 254 5.78 -15.41 -22.47
N VAL A 255 6.79 -14.69 -22.97
CA VAL A 255 7.66 -15.15 -24.05
C VAL A 255 8.84 -15.95 -23.48
N ALA A 256 9.40 -15.51 -22.37
CA ALA A 256 10.56 -16.14 -21.73
C ALA A 256 10.20 -17.47 -21.03
N CYS A 257 8.98 -17.59 -20.50
CA CYS A 257 8.50 -18.77 -19.76
C CYS A 257 7.33 -19.47 -20.48
N PRO A 258 7.50 -19.99 -21.71
CA PRO A 258 6.38 -20.41 -22.58
C PRO A 258 5.58 -21.61 -22.05
N PHE A 259 6.14 -22.38 -21.11
CA PHE A 259 5.50 -23.56 -20.53
C PHE A 259 4.93 -23.31 -19.13
N TYR A 260 4.95 -22.07 -18.64
CA TYR A 260 4.54 -21.73 -17.28
C TYR A 260 3.37 -20.75 -17.26
N ASN A 261 2.43 -20.95 -16.35
CA ASN A 261 1.35 -20.01 -16.08
C ASN A 261 1.83 -18.89 -15.15
N VAL A 262 2.80 -18.09 -15.59
CA VAL A 262 3.48 -17.09 -14.75
C VAL A 262 2.47 -16.12 -14.13
N CYS A 263 1.56 -15.55 -14.91
CA CYS A 263 0.58 -14.60 -14.38
C CYS A 263 -0.45 -15.25 -13.46
N GLY A 264 -0.82 -16.51 -13.70
CA GLY A 264 -1.66 -17.25 -12.76
C GLY A 264 -0.94 -17.51 -11.43
N ASN A 265 0.35 -17.84 -11.48
CA ASN A 265 1.18 -18.02 -10.29
C ASN A 265 1.33 -16.70 -9.52
N ALA A 266 1.45 -15.56 -10.21
CA ALA A 266 1.48 -14.24 -9.57
C ALA A 266 0.17 -13.93 -8.84
N GLY A 267 -0.96 -14.13 -9.52
CA GLY A 267 -2.28 -13.98 -8.92
C GLY A 267 -2.45 -14.88 -7.69
N ASN A 268 -1.99 -16.13 -7.77
CA ASN A 268 -2.03 -17.07 -6.63
C ASN A 268 -1.13 -16.62 -5.48
N GLN A 269 0.09 -16.12 -5.70
CA GLN A 269 0.97 -15.63 -4.63
C GLN A 269 0.32 -14.48 -3.85
N ALA A 270 -0.23 -13.48 -4.55
CA ALA A 270 -0.92 -12.36 -3.92
C ALA A 270 -2.15 -12.79 -3.13
N ALA A 271 -3.01 -13.61 -3.75
CA ALA A 271 -4.22 -14.13 -3.11
C ALA A 271 -3.88 -15.03 -1.91
N ASN A 272 -2.90 -15.93 -2.02
CA ASN A 272 -2.44 -16.75 -0.91
C ASN A 272 -1.87 -15.90 0.23
N CYS A 273 -1.12 -14.84 -0.07
CA CYS A 273 -0.58 -13.94 0.94
C CYS A 273 -1.70 -13.25 1.74
N MET A 274 -2.67 -12.64 1.05
CA MET A 274 -3.81 -11.98 1.71
C MET A 274 -4.71 -12.99 2.44
N SER A 275 -5.04 -14.11 1.80
CA SER A 275 -6.03 -15.05 2.30
C SER A 275 -5.48 -16.04 3.31
N THR A 276 -4.18 -16.35 3.35
CA THR A 276 -3.60 -17.41 4.20
C THR A 276 -2.22 -17.08 4.79
N ASN A 277 -1.65 -15.91 4.50
CA ASN A 277 -0.26 -15.53 4.83
C ASN A 277 0.83 -16.40 4.16
N LEU A 278 0.46 -17.20 3.14
CA LEU A 278 1.38 -18.03 2.38
C LEU A 278 1.88 -17.29 1.13
N CYS A 279 2.73 -16.28 1.33
CA CYS A 279 3.10 -15.32 0.29
C CYS A 279 4.09 -15.86 -0.77
N ASP A 280 4.85 -16.92 -0.45
CA ASP A 280 5.79 -17.57 -1.38
C ASP A 280 5.21 -18.82 -2.09
N ASN A 281 3.89 -19.01 -1.99
CA ASN A 281 3.19 -20.17 -2.56
C ASN A 281 2.37 -19.78 -3.80
N THR A 282 2.48 -20.55 -4.87
CA THR A 282 1.82 -20.30 -6.17
C THR A 282 0.65 -21.24 -6.46
N GLU A 283 0.33 -22.16 -5.55
CA GLU A 283 -0.78 -23.10 -5.69
C GLU A 283 -2.09 -22.39 -5.33
N GLY A 284 -3.06 -22.42 -6.25
CA GLY A 284 -4.34 -21.76 -6.02
C GLY A 284 -5.24 -22.44 -5.00
N GLY A 285 -4.87 -23.62 -4.48
CA GLY A 285 -5.70 -24.38 -3.53
C GLY A 285 -5.90 -23.67 -2.19
N TYR A 286 -4.88 -22.97 -1.68
CA TYR A 286 -4.91 -22.36 -0.34
C TYR A 286 -5.86 -21.16 -0.27
N TRP A 287 -5.73 -20.18 -1.16
CA TRP A 287 -6.66 -19.05 -1.15
C TRP A 287 -8.07 -19.47 -1.55
N LYS A 288 -8.21 -20.46 -2.45
CA LYS A 288 -9.53 -20.99 -2.83
C LYS A 288 -10.20 -21.76 -1.70
N SER A 289 -9.46 -22.46 -0.84
CA SER A 289 -10.07 -23.13 0.32
C SER A 289 -10.68 -22.12 1.30
N VAL A 290 -10.11 -20.93 1.42
CA VAL A 290 -10.73 -19.83 2.19
C VAL A 290 -11.90 -19.21 1.43
N ARG A 291 -11.75 -18.98 0.13
CA ARG A 291 -12.81 -18.45 -0.75
C ARG A 291 -14.05 -19.34 -0.77
N ASP A 292 -13.88 -20.66 -0.74
CA ASP A 292 -14.94 -21.66 -0.92
C ASP A 292 -15.50 -22.18 0.43
N ASP A 293 -14.90 -21.84 1.57
CA ASP A 293 -15.44 -22.18 2.89
C ASP A 293 -16.56 -21.20 3.27
N PRO A 294 -17.84 -21.65 3.33
CA PRO A 294 -18.97 -20.78 3.62
C PRO A 294 -18.93 -20.18 5.04
N ASN A 295 -18.10 -20.70 5.93
CA ASN A 295 -17.92 -20.19 7.28
C ASN A 295 -16.76 -19.20 7.40
N ALA A 296 -15.98 -18.99 6.34
CA ALA A 296 -14.87 -18.05 6.37
C ALA A 296 -15.39 -16.61 6.49
N THR A 297 -14.87 -15.89 7.48
CA THR A 297 -15.10 -14.45 7.69
C THR A 297 -13.77 -13.71 7.72
N ALA A 298 -13.78 -12.42 7.39
CA ALA A 298 -12.61 -11.55 7.51
C ALA A 298 -12.92 -10.47 8.52
N THR A 299 -12.05 -10.27 9.50
CA THR A 299 -12.21 -9.23 10.51
C THR A 299 -11.06 -8.25 10.34
N SER A 300 -11.37 -7.07 9.82
CA SER A 300 -10.39 -6.02 9.48
C SER A 300 -10.92 -4.61 9.71
N ILE A 301 -10.07 -3.61 9.50
CA ILE A 301 -10.38 -2.19 9.59
C ILE A 301 -9.96 -1.55 8.27
N SER A 302 -10.92 -1.16 7.44
CA SER A 302 -10.69 -0.42 6.20
C SER A 302 -10.48 1.08 6.46
N PRO A 303 -9.94 1.84 5.50
CA PRO A 303 -9.95 3.30 5.56
C PRO A 303 -11.38 3.86 5.73
N ASP A 304 -12.36 3.25 5.06
CA ASP A 304 -13.77 3.63 5.17
C ASP A 304 -14.31 3.43 6.60
N ARG A 305 -13.88 2.35 7.28
CA ARG A 305 -14.17 2.09 8.69
C ARG A 305 -13.54 3.11 9.64
N ILE A 306 -12.34 3.61 9.33
CA ILE A 306 -11.67 4.65 10.13
C ILE A 306 -12.45 5.96 10.06
N GLY A 307 -12.91 6.36 8.87
CA GLY A 307 -13.63 7.61 8.69
C GLY A 307 -15.16 7.54 8.83
N GLY A 308 -15.71 6.38 9.20
CA GLY A 308 -17.12 6.23 9.52
C GLY A 308 -18.07 6.35 8.33
N TRP A 309 -17.65 5.90 7.14
CA TRP A 309 -18.46 5.97 5.92
C TRP A 309 -19.28 4.70 5.65
N GLY A 310 -20.27 4.83 4.75
CA GLY A 310 -21.06 3.70 4.27
C GLY A 310 -21.84 3.02 5.40
N VAL A 311 -21.58 1.73 5.59
CA VAL A 311 -22.22 0.90 6.63
C VAL A 311 -21.53 1.03 8.00
N HIS A 312 -20.45 1.82 8.09
CA HIS A 312 -19.63 1.89 9.29
C HIS A 312 -20.14 2.97 10.28
N PRO A 313 -20.24 2.68 11.59
CA PRO A 313 -20.49 3.67 12.63
C PRO A 313 -19.50 4.84 12.62
N MET A 314 -20.05 6.05 12.53
CA MET A 314 -19.33 7.32 12.65
C MET A 314 -18.56 7.47 13.98
N ARG A 315 -19.04 6.87 15.07
CA ARG A 315 -18.44 7.01 16.41
C ARG A 315 -17.43 5.91 16.77
N ASN A 316 -16.93 5.17 15.79
CA ASN A 316 -15.92 4.13 16.00
C ASN A 316 -14.51 4.70 16.20
N THR A 317 -14.26 5.92 15.74
CA THR A 317 -13.00 6.65 15.89
C THR A 317 -13.30 8.11 16.24
N VAL A 318 -12.29 8.87 16.69
CA VAL A 318 -12.42 10.33 16.85
C VAL A 318 -12.67 11.05 15.53
N TRP A 319 -12.22 10.49 14.40
CA TRP A 319 -12.30 11.12 13.08
C TRP A 319 -13.65 10.93 12.40
N GLY A 320 -14.33 9.80 12.64
CA GLY A 320 -15.50 9.40 11.86
C GLY A 320 -16.77 10.23 12.05
N VAL A 321 -16.77 11.18 13.00
CA VAL A 321 -17.85 12.15 13.20
C VAL A 321 -17.72 13.40 12.32
N ASP A 322 -16.60 13.57 11.63
CA ASP A 322 -16.33 14.70 10.76
C ASP A 322 -16.89 14.47 9.35
N TYR A 323 -17.16 15.56 8.64
CA TYR A 323 -17.36 15.50 7.20
C TYR A 323 -16.00 15.48 6.48
N THR A 324 -15.98 15.03 5.24
CA THR A 324 -14.74 15.04 4.46
C THR A 324 -14.43 16.44 3.96
N HIS A 325 -13.21 16.90 4.20
CA HIS A 325 -12.69 18.14 3.65
C HIS A 325 -11.81 17.83 2.44
N GLU A 326 -11.89 18.67 1.40
CA GLU A 326 -11.02 18.53 0.23
C GLU A 326 -9.56 18.82 0.61
N LEU A 327 -8.64 17.95 0.17
CA LEU A 327 -7.22 18.17 0.38
C LEU A 327 -6.68 19.22 -0.59
N GLN A 328 -6.02 20.24 -0.07
CA GLN A 328 -5.42 21.31 -0.88
C GLN A 328 -3.96 21.54 -0.46
N TRP A 329 -3.09 21.67 -1.46
CA TRP A 329 -1.68 22.04 -1.30
C TRP A 329 -1.56 23.55 -1.43
N ASN A 330 -1.51 24.27 -0.31
CA ASN A 330 -1.90 25.69 -0.28
C ASN A 330 -0.93 26.65 0.43
N SER A 331 0.36 26.33 0.47
CA SER A 331 1.39 27.21 1.03
C SER A 331 2.58 27.44 0.10
N GLY A 332 3.23 28.60 0.25
CA GLY A 332 4.37 29.00 -0.58
C GLY A 332 5.68 28.31 -0.18
N GLY A 333 6.56 28.10 -1.16
CA GLY A 333 7.84 27.37 -1.00
C GLY A 333 7.74 25.94 -1.54
N ASN A 334 8.89 25.28 -1.74
CA ASN A 334 8.93 23.88 -2.18
C ASN A 334 9.60 23.01 -1.10
N VAL A 335 8.95 21.91 -0.71
CA VAL A 335 9.53 20.87 0.15
C VAL A 335 9.90 19.69 -0.72
N TYR A 336 11.19 19.36 -0.74
CA TYR A 336 11.69 18.12 -1.32
C TYR A 336 11.70 17.02 -0.25
N GLY A 337 11.38 15.80 -0.65
CA GLY A 337 11.62 14.64 0.18
C GLY A 337 11.27 13.34 -0.53
N CYS A 338 11.52 12.26 0.19
CA CYS A 338 11.39 10.92 -0.32
C CYS A 338 10.50 10.05 0.57
N TRP A 339 10.00 8.98 -0.03
CA TRP A 339 9.42 7.81 0.60
C TRP A 339 10.18 6.57 0.08
N GLN A 340 9.94 5.40 0.67
CA GLN A 340 10.78 4.20 0.47
C GLN A 340 10.10 3.04 -0.22
#